data_AF-F2WZW6-F1
#
_entry.id   AF-F2WZW6-F1
#
_cell.length_a   1.000
_cell.length_b   1.000
_cell.length_c   1.000
_cell.angle_alpha   90.00
_cell.angle_beta   90.00
_cell.angle_gamma   90.00
#
_symmetry.space_group_name_H-M   'P 1'
#
loop_
_entity.id
_entity.type
_entity.pdbx_description
1 polymer ?
#
loop_
_entity_poly.entity_id
_entity_poly.type
_entity_poly.pdbx_seq_one_letter_code
_entity_poly.pdbx_strand_id
1 'polypeptide(L)'
;YIPVKVIKMAKDNLCLPIAHICNLCITSGIFPKSLKKSIICPIYKSGNKDQIANYRPISLLPALSKILEKVLNSRLTSYLERNHILSTNQYGFRTNKSTEDAVKAIIDDITINLDKNQKCLGVFLDLAKAFDTVSIPILLAKLESCGVRGLPLKLFESYLSDRTQSVKILNFTSTEEQVTF
;
A
#
# COMPACT_ATOMS: atom_id res chain seq x y z
N TYR A 1 9.17 11.46 -15.91
CA TYR A 1 8.86 10.09 -15.47
C TYR A 1 9.80 9.13 -16.20
N ILE A 2 10.63 8.36 -15.50
CA ILE A 2 11.59 7.44 -16.15
C ILE A 2 10.91 6.07 -16.32
N PRO A 3 10.84 5.50 -17.54
CA PRO A 3 10.27 4.17 -17.74
C PRO A 3 11.06 3.09 -16.98
N VAL A 4 10.35 2.12 -16.40
CA VAL A 4 10.96 0.99 -15.68
C VAL A 4 11.96 0.22 -16.56
N LYS A 5 11.68 0.12 -17.87
CA LYS A 5 12.58 -0.54 -18.85
C LYS A 5 13.96 0.12 -18.88
N VAL A 6 14.02 1.45 -18.85
CA VAL A 6 15.28 2.21 -18.86
C VAL A 6 16.07 1.94 -17.57
N ILE A 7 15.40 1.95 -16.42
CA ILE A 7 16.05 1.63 -15.14
C ILE A 7 16.60 0.20 -15.14
N LYS A 8 15.86 -0.76 -15.71
CA LYS A 8 16.32 -2.15 -15.83
C LYS A 8 17.53 -2.30 -16.77
N MET A 9 17.57 -1.54 -17.86
CA MET A 9 18.71 -1.55 -18.79
C MET A 9 19.98 -0.97 -18.16
N ALA A 10 19.84 0.07 -17.34
CA ALA A 10 20.96 0.71 -16.64
C ALA A 10 21.19 0.15 -15.23
N LYS A 11 20.65 -1.03 -14.90
CA LYS A 11 20.61 -1.54 -13.52
C LYS A 11 22.00 -1.66 -12.89
N ASP A 12 23.00 -2.06 -13.66
CA ASP A 12 24.34 -2.34 -13.14
C ASP A 12 25.02 -1.04 -12.68
N ASN A 13 24.75 0.06 -13.38
CA ASN A 13 25.25 1.39 -13.02
C ASN A 13 24.38 2.09 -11.97
N LEU A 14 23.06 1.83 -11.96
CA LEU A 14 22.12 2.49 -11.07
C LEU A 14 21.96 1.78 -9.72
N CYS A 15 22.38 0.53 -9.58
CA CYS A 15 22.19 -0.25 -8.36
C CYS A 15 22.83 0.42 -7.13
N LEU A 16 24.10 0.81 -7.23
CA LEU A 16 24.82 1.43 -6.11
C LEU A 16 24.24 2.81 -5.73
N PRO A 17 23.98 3.75 -6.67
CA PRO A 17 23.31 5.01 -6.35
C PRO A 17 21.93 4.82 -5.72
N ILE A 18 21.11 3.90 -6.25
CA ILE A 18 19.77 3.64 -5.71
C ILE A 18 19.87 3.07 -4.30
N ALA A 19 20.78 2.12 -4.06
CA ALA A 19 21.01 1.57 -2.73
C ALA A 19 21.46 2.64 -1.74
N HIS A 20 22.35 3.54 -2.17
CA HIS A 20 22.78 4.68 -1.36
C HIS A 20 21.59 5.61 -1.00
N ILE A 21 20.74 5.95 -1.97
CA ILE A 21 19.53 6.75 -1.72
C ILE A 21 18.60 6.03 -0.74
N CYS A 22 18.36 4.73 -0.91
CA CYS A 22 17.53 3.94 0.01
C CYS A 22 18.07 3.99 1.44
N ASN A 23 19.38 3.79 1.61
CA ASN A 23 20.01 3.83 2.92
C ASN A 23 19.90 5.24 3.54
N LEU A 24 20.17 6.30 2.77
CA LEU A 24 20.02 7.67 3.24
C LEU A 24 18.60 7.98 3.70
N CYS A 25 17.57 7.55 2.95
CA CYS A 25 16.18 7.74 3.34
C CYS A 25 15.89 7.08 4.69
N ILE A 26 16.40 5.86 4.89
CA ILE A 26 16.18 5.08 6.10
C ILE A 26 16.93 5.67 7.30
N THR A 27 18.19 6.09 7.13
CA THR A 27 19.00 6.63 8.22
C THR A 27 18.64 8.06 8.58
N SER A 28 18.11 8.84 7.64
CA SER A 28 17.61 10.20 7.91
C SER A 28 16.17 10.23 8.42
N GLY A 29 15.38 9.19 8.14
CA GLY A 29 13.94 9.18 8.42
C GLY A 29 13.14 10.11 7.49
N ILE A 30 13.67 10.44 6.30
CA ILE A 30 13.07 11.39 5.36
C ILE A 30 12.79 10.69 4.03
N PHE A 31 11.54 10.77 3.56
CA PHE A 31 11.18 10.30 2.23
C PHE A 31 11.33 11.43 1.19
N PRO A 32 12.02 11.23 0.06
CA PRO A 32 12.27 12.30 -0.90
C PRO A 32 10.98 12.87 -1.50
N LYS A 33 10.81 14.20 -1.42
CA LYS A 33 9.61 14.90 -1.91
C LYS A 33 9.33 14.62 -3.39
N SER A 34 10.36 14.56 -4.22
CA SER A 34 10.24 14.27 -5.66
C SER A 34 9.72 12.85 -5.95
N LEU A 35 9.90 11.92 -5.01
CA LEU A 35 9.50 10.53 -5.17
C LEU A 35 8.09 10.24 -4.62
N LYS A 36 7.49 11.16 -3.84
CA LYS A 36 6.10 11.05 -3.38
C LYS A 36 5.07 11.77 -4.26
N LYS A 37 5.50 12.34 -5.39
CA LYS A 37 4.61 12.95 -6.40
C LYS A 37 3.94 11.87 -7.24
N SER A 38 2.60 11.81 -7.29
CA SER A 38 1.87 10.81 -8.08
C SER A 38 1.16 11.42 -9.30
N ILE A 39 0.96 10.59 -10.32
CA ILE A 39 0.05 10.90 -11.43
C ILE A 39 -1.18 10.01 -11.28
N ILE A 40 -2.35 10.61 -11.12
CA ILE A 40 -3.63 9.90 -11.09
C ILE A 40 -4.07 9.60 -12.51
N CYS A 41 -4.21 8.31 -12.82
CA CYS A 41 -4.83 7.84 -14.05
C CYS A 41 -6.18 7.19 -13.71
N PRO A 42 -7.31 7.86 -14.01
CA PRO A 42 -8.62 7.27 -13.82
C PRO A 42 -8.81 6.05 -14.75
N ILE A 43 -9.15 4.90 -14.18
CA ILE A 43 -9.50 3.69 -14.94
C ILE A 43 -10.98 3.42 -14.77
N TYR A 44 -11.71 3.35 -15.89
CA TYR A 44 -13.12 3.02 -15.88
C TYR A 44 -13.35 1.62 -15.28
N LYS A 45 -14.26 1.55 -14.29
CA LYS A 45 -14.62 0.32 -13.59
C LYS A 45 -15.88 -0.32 -14.18
N SER A 46 -17.00 0.41 -14.19
CA SER A 46 -18.33 -0.11 -14.57
C SER A 46 -19.38 1.00 -14.55
N GLY A 47 -20.55 0.83 -15.20
CA GLY A 47 -21.67 1.78 -15.11
C GLY A 47 -21.66 2.88 -16.18
N ASN A 48 -22.12 4.08 -15.81
CA ASN A 48 -22.11 5.23 -16.73
C ASN A 48 -20.72 5.89 -16.78
N LYS A 49 -20.18 6.09 -17.99
CA LYS A 49 -18.88 6.73 -18.22
C LYS A 49 -18.83 8.22 -17.88
N ASP A 50 -19.97 8.88 -17.76
CA ASP A 50 -20.05 10.31 -17.42
C ASP A 50 -20.01 10.55 -15.90
N GLN A 51 -20.07 9.49 -15.09
CA GLN A 51 -19.99 9.58 -13.63
C GLN A 51 -18.58 9.27 -13.14
N ILE A 52 -17.95 10.24 -12.48
CA ILE A 52 -16.58 10.10 -11.92
C ILE A 52 -16.50 8.95 -10.91
N ALA A 53 -17.56 8.69 -10.14
CA ALA A 53 -17.63 7.60 -9.17
C ALA A 53 -17.43 6.20 -9.78
N ASN A 54 -17.62 6.07 -11.10
CA ASN A 54 -17.44 4.85 -11.86
C ASN A 54 -15.99 4.64 -12.34
N TYR A 55 -15.06 5.52 -11.95
CA TYR A 55 -13.63 5.40 -12.23
C TYR A 55 -12.86 5.11 -10.95
N ARG A 56 -11.83 4.27 -11.06
CA ARG A 56 -10.83 4.07 -10.00
C ARG A 56 -9.66 5.00 -10.24
N PRO A 57 -9.29 5.87 -9.28
CA PRO A 57 -8.07 6.67 -9.39
C PRO A 57 -6.86 5.77 -9.15
N ILE A 58 -6.06 5.49 -10.17
CA ILE A 58 -4.79 4.77 -10.01
C ILE A 58 -3.64 5.77 -9.84
N SER A 59 -3.00 5.74 -8.69
CA SER A 59 -1.81 6.54 -8.41
C SER A 59 -0.54 5.93 -9.01
N LEU A 60 0.05 6.61 -9.98
CA LEU A 60 1.33 6.25 -10.59
C LEU A 60 2.47 7.05 -9.97
N LEU A 61 3.23 6.39 -9.09
CA LEU A 61 4.44 6.93 -8.49
C LEU A 61 5.69 6.66 -9.35
N PRO A 62 6.72 7.53 -9.28
CA PRO A 62 7.99 7.33 -9.95
C PRO A 62 8.56 5.93 -9.69
N ALA A 63 9.17 5.32 -10.70
CA ALA A 63 9.70 3.97 -10.57
C ALA A 63 10.72 3.81 -9.42
N LEU A 64 11.54 4.84 -9.15
CA LEU A 64 12.45 4.86 -7.99
C LEU A 64 11.70 4.84 -6.65
N SER A 65 10.55 5.52 -6.57
CA SER A 65 9.68 5.49 -5.38
C SER A 65 9.23 4.06 -5.08
N LYS A 66 8.80 3.32 -6.11
CA LYS A 66 8.39 1.92 -5.97
C LYS A 66 9.52 1.00 -5.49
N ILE A 67 10.78 1.31 -5.82
CA ILE A 67 11.93 0.56 -5.31
C ILE A 67 12.09 0.81 -3.81
N LEU A 68 12.04 2.07 -3.38
CA LEU A 68 12.08 2.45 -1.96
C LEU A 68 10.93 1.81 -1.19
N GLU A 69 9.70 1.95 -1.67
CA GLU A 69 8.50 1.33 -1.09
C GLU A 69 8.67 -0.18 -0.94
N LYS A 70 9.23 -0.86 -1.94
CA LYS A 70 9.48 -2.30 -1.86
C LYS A 70 10.48 -2.65 -0.77
N VAL A 71 11.55 -1.87 -0.60
CA VAL A 71 12.52 -2.05 0.48
C VAL A 71 11.87 -1.83 1.85
N LEU A 72 11.10 -0.75 2.00
CA LEU A 72 10.41 -0.42 3.26
C LEU A 72 9.35 -1.46 3.60
N ASN A 73 8.52 -1.86 2.64
CA ASN A 73 7.51 -2.87 2.80
C ASN A 73 8.13 -4.22 3.19
N SER A 74 9.20 -4.65 2.51
CA SER A 74 9.89 -5.88 2.88
C SER A 74 10.38 -5.86 4.32
N ARG A 75 11.01 -4.76 4.77
CA ARG A 75 11.48 -4.63 6.16
C ARG A 75 10.33 -4.62 7.16
N LEU A 76 9.27 -3.87 6.87
CA LEU A 76 8.09 -3.76 7.72
C LEU A 76 7.37 -5.10 7.84
N THR A 77 7.04 -5.75 6.73
CA THR A 77 6.37 -7.06 6.73
C THR A 77 7.20 -8.08 7.48
N SER A 78 8.52 -8.17 7.23
CA SER A 78 9.38 -9.08 7.98
C SER A 78 9.41 -8.79 9.49
N TYR A 79 9.27 -7.52 9.90
CA TYR A 79 9.13 -7.18 11.32
C TYR A 79 7.77 -7.61 11.88
N LEU A 80 6.67 -7.29 11.20
CA LEU A 80 5.32 -7.61 11.65
C LEU A 80 5.08 -9.12 11.77
N GLU A 81 5.62 -9.89 10.84
CA GLU A 81 5.55 -11.35 10.82
C GLU A 81 6.37 -11.98 11.95
N ARG A 82 7.64 -11.58 12.11
CA ARG A 82 8.53 -12.12 13.16
C ARG A 82 8.02 -11.85 14.58
N ASN A 83 7.26 -10.78 14.78
CA ASN A 83 6.72 -10.41 16.08
C ASN A 83 5.24 -10.82 16.23
N HIS A 84 4.68 -11.61 15.30
CA HIS A 84 3.30 -12.08 15.34
C HIS A 84 2.27 -10.94 15.52
N ILE A 85 2.53 -9.77 14.95
CA ILE A 85 1.67 -8.58 15.10
C ILE A 85 0.38 -8.74 14.27
N LEU A 86 0.46 -9.42 13.12
CA LEU A 86 -0.69 -9.65 12.25
C LEU A 86 -1.48 -10.86 12.71
N SER A 87 -2.81 -10.74 12.74
CA SER A 87 -3.72 -11.84 13.07
C SER A 87 -3.48 -13.08 12.20
N THR A 88 -3.50 -14.26 12.81
CA THR A 88 -3.45 -15.55 12.09
C THR A 88 -4.60 -15.72 11.11
N ASN A 89 -5.71 -15.00 11.30
CA ASN A 89 -6.89 -15.05 10.43
C ASN A 89 -6.89 -13.94 9.37
N GLN A 90 -5.80 -13.16 9.27
CA GLN A 90 -5.57 -12.28 8.12
C GLN A 90 -4.94 -13.10 7.00
N TYR A 91 -5.59 -13.12 5.84
CA TYR A 91 -5.12 -13.82 4.63
C TYR A 91 -4.68 -12.86 3.52
N GLY A 92 -5.38 -11.73 3.38
CA GLY A 92 -5.03 -10.69 2.41
C GLY A 92 -3.68 -10.04 2.69
N PHE A 93 -2.93 -9.77 1.62
CA PHE A 93 -1.64 -9.07 1.64
C PHE A 93 -0.56 -9.72 2.52
N ARG A 94 -0.63 -11.03 2.74
CA ARG A 94 0.39 -11.79 3.47
C ARG A 94 1.15 -12.74 2.55
N THR A 95 2.40 -12.99 2.90
CA THR A 95 3.23 -13.97 2.18
C THR A 95 2.74 -15.37 2.52
N ASN A 96 2.70 -16.27 1.53
CA ASN A 96 2.24 -17.66 1.68
C ASN A 96 0.79 -17.81 2.20
N LYS A 97 -0.07 -16.85 1.89
CA LYS A 97 -1.52 -16.96 2.11
C LYS A 97 -2.27 -16.56 0.86
N SER A 98 -3.35 -17.26 0.56
CA SER A 98 -4.22 -16.98 -0.58
C SER A 98 -5.66 -16.72 -0.16
N THR A 99 -6.49 -16.36 -1.13
CA THR A 99 -7.94 -16.29 -0.95
C THR A 99 -8.56 -17.68 -0.77
N GLU A 100 -7.92 -18.73 -1.28
CA GLU A 100 -8.39 -20.12 -1.09
C GLU A 100 -8.20 -20.55 0.35
N ASP A 101 -7.09 -20.17 1.00
CA ASP A 101 -6.87 -20.44 2.42
C ASP A 101 -7.97 -19.79 3.28
N ALA A 102 -8.37 -18.56 2.95
CA ALA A 102 -9.43 -17.85 3.65
C ALA A 102 -10.79 -18.55 3.50
N VAL A 103 -11.13 -18.97 2.28
CA VAL A 103 -12.38 -19.70 1.99
C VAL A 103 -12.37 -21.06 2.69
N LYS A 104 -11.25 -21.78 2.62
CA LYS A 104 -11.08 -23.07 3.28
C LYS A 104 -11.29 -22.95 4.79
N ALA A 105 -10.67 -21.97 5.44
CA ALA A 105 -10.84 -21.76 6.87
C ALA A 105 -12.31 -21.56 7.26
N ILE A 106 -13.06 -20.79 6.47
CA ILE A 106 -14.50 -20.59 6.70
C ILE A 106 -15.30 -21.88 6.50
N ILE A 107 -14.99 -22.65 5.45
CA ILE A 107 -15.67 -23.92 5.17
C ILE A 107 -15.39 -24.93 6.28
N ASP A 108 -14.13 -25.07 6.70
CA ASP A 108 -13.73 -25.98 7.77
C ASP A 108 -14.45 -25.63 9.08
N ASP A 109 -14.53 -24.34 9.44
CA ASP A 109 -15.27 -23.87 10.61
C ASP A 109 -16.77 -24.20 10.50
N ILE A 110 -17.39 -23.99 9.34
CA ILE A 110 -18.81 -24.32 9.13
C ILE A 110 -19.04 -25.83 9.27
N THR A 111 -18.22 -26.65 8.62
CA THR A 111 -18.36 -28.12 8.64
C THR A 111 -18.23 -28.65 10.07
N ILE A 112 -17.22 -28.23 10.82
CA ILE A 112 -17.01 -28.67 12.21
C ILE A 112 -18.21 -28.34 13.11
N ASN A 113 -18.83 -27.18 12.93
CA ASN A 113 -19.99 -26.77 13.74
C ASN A 113 -21.28 -27.50 13.29
N LEU A 114 -21.45 -27.74 11.98
CA LEU A 114 -22.57 -28.53 11.46
C LEU A 114 -22.52 -29.99 11.95
N ASP A 115 -21.34 -30.60 11.99
CA ASP A 115 -21.15 -31.97 12.52
C ASP A 115 -21.53 -32.07 14.00
N LYS A 116 -21.43 -30.96 14.74
CA LYS A 116 -21.86 -30.83 16.14
C LYS A 116 -23.34 -30.46 16.29
N ASN A 117 -24.12 -30.51 15.21
CA ASN A 117 -25.51 -30.04 15.13
C ASN A 117 -25.70 -28.57 15.59
N GLN A 118 -24.67 -27.73 15.44
CA GLN A 118 -24.74 -26.30 15.74
C GLN A 118 -25.15 -25.50 14.50
N LYS A 119 -25.78 -24.34 14.71
CA LYS A 119 -26.14 -23.41 13.63
C LYS A 119 -24.99 -22.44 13.38
N CYS A 120 -24.63 -22.26 12.12
CA CYS A 120 -23.61 -21.29 11.70
C CYS A 120 -24.27 -20.04 11.10
N LEU A 121 -23.76 -18.86 11.47
CA LEU A 121 -24.16 -17.59 10.89
C LEU A 121 -22.91 -16.85 10.43
N GLY A 122 -22.84 -16.51 9.14
CA GLY A 122 -21.77 -15.69 8.57
C GLY A 122 -22.17 -14.21 8.52
N VAL A 123 -21.31 -13.34 9.02
CA VAL A 123 -21.46 -11.87 8.89
C VAL A 123 -20.28 -11.35 8.06
N PHE A 124 -20.59 -10.77 6.90
CA PHE A 124 -19.60 -10.21 5.98
C PHE A 124 -19.64 -8.68 6.04
N LEU A 125 -18.47 -8.08 6.21
CA LEU A 125 -18.29 -6.62 6.28
C LEU A 125 -17.38 -6.18 5.13
N ASP A 126 -17.81 -5.17 4.39
CA ASP A 126 -16.99 -4.52 3.35
C ASP A 126 -16.86 -3.02 3.66
N LEU A 127 -15.62 -2.52 3.57
CA LEU A 127 -15.31 -1.13 3.87
C LEU A 127 -15.28 -0.31 2.58
N ALA A 128 -16.18 0.66 2.47
CA ALA A 128 -16.20 1.58 1.34
C ALA A 128 -14.92 2.42 1.29
N LYS A 129 -14.26 2.42 0.12
CA LYS A 129 -13.06 3.23 -0.16
C LYS A 129 -11.97 3.10 0.93
N ALA A 130 -11.68 1.88 1.37
CA ALA A 130 -10.81 1.62 2.51
C ALA A 130 -9.43 2.31 2.49
N PHE A 131 -8.85 2.62 1.32
CA PHE A 131 -7.58 3.36 1.25
C PHE A 131 -7.76 4.88 1.30
N ASP A 132 -8.88 5.39 0.80
CA ASP A 132 -9.18 6.82 0.77
C ASP A 132 -9.72 7.32 2.12
N THR A 133 -10.12 6.42 3.02
CA THR A 133 -10.74 6.74 4.32
C THR A 133 -9.82 6.52 5.52
N VAL A 134 -8.56 6.15 5.28
CA VAL A 134 -7.58 5.92 6.36
C VAL A 134 -7.10 7.24 6.92
N SER A 135 -7.37 7.48 8.21
CA SER A 135 -6.82 8.59 8.95
C SER A 135 -5.31 8.40 9.18
N ILE A 136 -4.50 9.31 8.61
CA ILE A 136 -3.03 9.28 8.74
C ILE A 136 -2.58 9.35 10.21
N PRO A 137 -3.13 10.24 11.07
CA PRO A 137 -2.78 10.24 12.49
C PRO A 137 -3.04 8.90 13.20
N ILE A 138 -4.19 8.25 12.92
CA ILE A 138 -4.53 6.96 13.53
C ILE A 138 -3.60 5.86 13.01
N LEU A 139 -3.27 5.88 11.71
CA LEU A 139 -2.32 4.93 11.12
C LEU A 139 -0.94 5.04 11.76
N LEU A 140 -0.43 6.26 11.96
CA LEU A 140 0.87 6.50 12.60
C LEU A 140 0.87 6.05 14.06
N ALA A 141 -0.19 6.38 14.82
CA ALA A 141 -0.36 5.90 16.19
C ALA A 141 -0.43 4.36 16.25
N LYS A 142 -1.09 3.72 15.28
CA LYS A 142 -1.14 2.26 15.19
C LYS A 142 0.23 1.66 14.91
N LEU A 143 1.00 2.24 13.98
CA LEU A 143 2.37 1.81 13.69
C LEU A 143 3.27 1.91 14.93
N GLU A 144 3.15 3.01 15.68
CA GLU A 144 3.86 3.21 16.93
C GLU A 144 3.50 2.16 18.00
N SER A 145 2.19 1.86 18.13
CA SER A 145 1.69 0.82 19.04
C SER A 145 2.18 -0.58 18.65
N CYS A 146 2.40 -0.83 17.36
CA CYS A 146 2.98 -2.05 16.82
C CYS A 146 4.51 -2.11 16.99
N GLY A 147 5.15 -1.09 17.55
CA GLY A 147 6.59 -1.06 17.81
C GLY A 147 7.45 -0.44 16.70
N VAL A 148 6.84 0.14 15.66
CA VAL A 148 7.54 0.97 14.67
C VAL A 148 7.76 2.35 15.29
N ARG A 149 8.97 2.60 15.82
CA ARG A 149 9.30 3.81 16.59
C ARG A 149 10.55 4.50 16.05
N GLY A 150 10.75 5.76 16.43
CA GLY A 150 11.96 6.52 16.10
C GLY A 150 12.06 6.83 14.60
N LEU A 151 13.24 6.63 14.00
CA LEU A 151 13.51 6.95 12.59
C LEU A 151 12.56 6.23 11.60
N PRO A 152 12.26 4.92 11.75
CA PRO A 152 11.23 4.26 10.93
C PRO A 152 9.87 4.96 10.96
N LEU A 153 9.39 5.38 12.14
CA LEU A 153 8.10 6.06 12.26
C LEU A 153 8.12 7.42 11.56
N LYS A 154 9.17 8.21 11.79
CA LYS A 154 9.40 9.48 11.09
C LYS A 154 9.45 9.31 9.58
N LEU A 155 10.03 8.21 9.09
CA LEU A 155 10.07 7.91 7.67
C LEU A 155 8.67 7.65 7.09
N PHE A 156 7.83 6.88 7.79
CA PHE A 156 6.44 6.67 7.37
C PHE A 156 5.63 7.96 7.42
N GLU A 157 5.80 8.77 8.46
CA GLU A 157 5.22 10.10 8.56
C GLU A 157 5.63 10.99 7.37
N SER A 158 6.93 11.06 7.07
CA SER A 158 7.48 11.82 5.93
C SER A 158 6.97 11.33 4.57
N TYR A 159 6.71 10.03 4.44
CA TYR A 159 6.16 9.41 3.22
C TYR A 159 4.65 9.72 3.03
N LEU A 160 3.91 9.81 4.13
CA LEU A 160 2.47 10.06 4.12
C LEU A 160 2.13 11.56 4.10
N SER A 161 3.02 12.43 4.60
CA SER A 161 2.85 13.88 4.59
C SER A 161 3.17 14.51 3.22
N ASP A 162 2.69 15.75 2.99
CA ASP A 162 3.07 16.64 1.86
C ASP A 162 3.11 15.96 0.49
N ARG A 163 2.18 15.02 0.27
CA ARG A 163 2.05 14.34 -1.01
C ARG A 163 1.33 15.25 -1.99
N THR A 164 1.77 15.21 -3.22
CA THR A 164 1.15 15.95 -4.31
C THR A 164 0.78 15.01 -5.45
N GLN A 165 -0.27 15.37 -6.17
CA GLN A 165 -0.79 14.59 -7.27
C GLN A 165 -1.24 15.47 -8.44
N SER A 166 -1.17 14.92 -9.65
CA SER A 166 -1.78 15.52 -10.85
C SER A 166 -2.60 14.46 -11.57
N VAL A 167 -3.73 14.84 -12.16
CA VAL A 167 -4.58 13.94 -12.95
C VAL A 167 -4.12 13.95 -14.39
N LYS A 168 -3.91 12.76 -14.98
CA LYS A 168 -3.60 12.60 -16.40
C LYS A 168 -4.72 11.87 -17.12
N ILE A 169 -5.28 12.53 -18.14
CA ILE A 169 -6.27 11.97 -19.06
C ILE A 169 -5.71 12.11 -20.47
N LEU A 170 -5.44 10.98 -21.12
CA LEU A 170 -4.82 10.94 -22.44
C LEU A 170 -3.51 11.77 -22.48
N ASN A 171 -3.50 12.87 -23.22
CA ASN A 171 -2.36 13.77 -23.38
C ASN A 171 -2.41 14.99 -22.46
N PHE A 172 -3.48 15.16 -21.68
CA PHE A 172 -3.65 16.29 -20.78
C PHE A 172 -3.25 15.90 -19.35
N THR A 173 -2.53 16.80 -18.68
CA THR A 173 -2.15 16.66 -17.27
C THR A 173 -2.60 17.92 -16.53
N SER A 174 -3.28 17.75 -15.40
CA SER A 174 -3.72 18.86 -14.56
C SER A 174 -2.55 19.54 -13.85
N THR A 175 -2.84 20.66 -13.18
CA THR A 175 -1.96 21.23 -12.16
C THR A 175 -1.68 20.23 -11.05
N GLU A 176 -0.58 20.47 -10.34
CA GLU A 176 -0.21 19.71 -9.14
C GLU A 176 -1.04 20.22 -7.95
N GLU A 177 -1.74 19.30 -7.29
CA GLU A 177 -2.56 19.57 -6.11
C GLU A 177 -2.06 18.73 -4.93
N GLN A 178 -2.32 19.20 -3.70
CA GLN A 178 -2.03 18.40 -2.51
C GLN A 178 -3.01 17.23 -2.38
N VAL A 179 -2.50 16.08 -1.92
CA VAL A 179 -3.35 14.94 -1.59
C VAL A 179 -4.04 15.23 -0.25
N THR A 180 -5.36 15.30 -0.27
CA THR A 180 -6.18 15.35 0.94
C THR A 180 -6.62 13.93 1.30
N PHE A 181 -6.34 13.52 2.54
CA PHE A 181 -6.78 12.27 3.14
C PHE A 181 -8.02 12.51 4.02
#